data_AF-A0A7X7WHH3-F1
#
_entry.id   AF-A0A7X7WHH3-F1
#
_cell.length_a   1.000
_cell.length_b   1.000
_cell.length_c   1.000
_cell.angle_alpha   90.00
_cell.angle_beta   90.00
_cell.angle_gamma   90.00
#
_symmetry.space_group_name_H-M   'P 1'
#
loop_
_entity.id
_entity.type
_entity.pdbx_description
1 polymer ?
#
loop_
_entity_poly.entity_id
_entity_poly.type
_entity_poly.pdbx_seq_one_letter_code
_entity_poly.pdbx_strand_id
1 'polypeptide(L)' 'RGSDVTRLVGYFKGLANPPSPLLAGDANGDCLVSGGDVTYLVRYFKGLGDAPFRGDCR' A
#
# COMPACT_ATOMS: atom_id res chain seq x y z
N ARG A 1 1.57 -12.75 5.56
CA ARG A 1 0.51 -11.73 5.36
C ARG A 1 1.00 -10.78 4.27
N GLY A 2 0.71 -11.06 3.00
CA GLY A 2 1.07 -10.22 1.85
C GLY A 2 -0.16 -9.83 1.03
N SER A 3 -1.36 -10.07 1.58
CA SER A 3 -2.64 -9.78 0.96
C SER A 3 -2.77 -8.31 0.59
N ASP A 4 -2.21 -7.41 1.39
CA ASP A 4 -2.32 -5.96 1.17
C ASP A 4 -1.53 -5.54 -0.07
N VAL A 5 -0.32 -6.10 -0.27
CA VAL A 5 0.48 -5.92 -1.49
C VAL A 5 -0.25 -6.47 -2.70
N THR A 6 -0.75 -7.71 -2.62
CA THR A 6 -1.45 -8.35 -3.74
C THR A 6 -2.74 -7.59 -4.11
N ARG A 7 -3.45 -7.07 -3.10
CA ARG A 7 -4.69 -6.32 -3.29
C ARG A 7 -4.42 -4.96 -3.93
N LEU A 8 -3.37 -4.26 -3.51
CA LEU A 8 -2.98 -2.98 -4.08
C LEU A 8 -2.46 -3.13 -5.52
N VAL A 9 -1.65 -4.16 -5.77
CA VAL A 9 -1.22 -4.52 -7.14
C VAL A 9 -2.43 -4.92 -8.01
N GLY A 10 -3.38 -5.66 -7.46
CA GLY A 10 -4.62 -6.03 -8.13
C GLY A 10 -5.48 -4.82 -8.48
N TYR A 11 -5.54 -3.83 -7.59
CA TYR A 11 -6.23 -2.56 -7.82
C TYR A 11 -5.61 -1.80 -9.00
N PHE A 12 -4.29 -1.61 -9.02
CA PHE A 12 -3.61 -0.96 -10.15
C PHE A 12 -3.75 -1.70 -11.48
N LYS A 13 -3.94 -3.03 -11.43
CA LYS A 13 -4.21 -3.86 -12.61
C LYS A 13 -5.69 -3.87 -13.04
N GLY A 14 -6.58 -3.20 -12.30
CA GLY A 14 -8.03 -3.23 -12.54
C GLY A 14 -8.68 -4.59 -12.23
N LEU A 15 -7.99 -5.46 -11.48
CA LEU A 15 -8.44 -6.81 -11.14
C LEU A 15 -9.07 -6.89 -9.74
N ALA A 16 -8.88 -5.86 -8.91
CA ALA A 16 -9.42 -5.79 -7.56
C ALA A 16 -10.11 -4.45 -7.30
N ASN A 17 -11.08 -4.46 -6.40
CA ASN A 17 -11.75 -3.24 -5.94
C ASN A 17 -10.75 -2.31 -5.24
N PRO A 18 -10.93 -0.98 -5.36
CA PRO A 18 -10.12 -0.02 -4.63
C PRO A 18 -10.19 -0.28 -3.12
N PRO A 19 -9.11 0.02 -2.37
CA PRO A 19 -9.17 0.09 -0.92
C PRO A 19 -10.26 1.09 -0.49
N SER A 20 -10.93 0.77 0.62
CA SER A 20 -11.96 1.63 1.22
C SER A 20 -11.65 1.76 2.72
N PRO A 21 -11.27 2.96 3.21
CA PRO A 21 -11.04 4.19 2.43
C PRO A 21 -9.87 4.06 1.44
N LEU A 22 -9.84 4.87 0.38
CA LEU A 22 -8.78 4.81 -0.64
C LEU A 22 -7.40 4.95 0.01
N LEU A 23 -7.26 5.89 0.96
CA LEU A 23 -6.05 6.11 1.73
C LEU A 23 -5.59 4.90 2.56
N ALA A 24 -6.42 3.88 2.79
CA ALA A 24 -5.92 2.63 3.38
C ALA A 24 -4.86 1.91 2.52
N GLY A 25 -4.73 2.30 1.24
CA GLY A 25 -3.65 1.86 0.36
C GLY A 25 -2.37 2.71 0.44
N ASP A 26 -2.40 3.86 1.12
CA ASP A 26 -1.25 4.76 1.32
C ASP A 26 -0.39 4.22 2.47
N ALA A 27 0.62 3.44 2.10
CA ALA A 27 1.52 2.76 3.02
C ALA A 27 2.75 3.61 3.35
N ASN A 28 3.15 4.52 2.46
CA ASN A 28 4.31 5.38 2.65
C ASN A 28 3.96 6.75 3.29
N GLY A 29 2.67 7.08 3.39
CA GLY A 29 2.14 8.27 4.05
C GLY A 29 2.23 9.55 3.22
N ASP A 30 2.28 9.46 1.89
CA ASP A 30 2.48 10.60 0.99
C ASP A 30 1.17 11.16 0.39
N CYS A 31 0.01 10.71 0.87
CA CYS A 31 -1.33 11.04 0.38
C CYS A 31 -1.63 10.56 -1.04
N LEU A 32 -0.80 9.69 -1.63
CA LEU A 32 -0.92 9.24 -3.01
C LEU A 32 -0.85 7.72 -3.10
N VAL A 33 -2.02 7.11 -3.28
CA VAL A 33 -2.11 5.66 -3.52
C VAL A 33 -1.54 5.32 -4.89
N SER A 34 -0.31 4.84 -4.91
CA SER A 34 0.50 4.64 -6.11
C SER A 34 1.39 3.38 -6.04
N GLY A 35 2.20 3.15 -7.07
CA GLY A 35 3.22 2.08 -7.03
C GLY A 35 4.28 2.26 -5.94
N GLY A 36 4.40 3.48 -5.38
CA GLY A 36 5.27 3.77 -4.24
C GLY A 36 4.90 2.95 -3.01
N ASP A 37 3.61 2.84 -2.70
CA ASP A 37 3.08 2.06 -1.57
C ASP A 37 3.39 0.57 -1.68
N VAL A 38 3.27 0.03 -2.88
CA VAL A 38 3.61 -1.38 -3.18
C VAL A 38 5.09 -1.61 -2.88
N THR A 39 5.94 -0.70 -3.35
CA THR A 39 7.39 -0.78 -3.13
C THR A 39 7.72 -0.66 -1.65
N TYR A 40 7.04 0.23 -0.93
CA TYR A 40 7.19 0.42 0.51
C TYR A 40 6.82 -0.83 1.31
N LEU A 41 5.63 -1.41 1.05
CA LEU A 41 5.17 -2.64 1.68
C LEU A 41 6.12 -3.82 1.39
N VAL A 42 6.62 -3.96 0.16
CA VAL A 42 7.59 -5.01 -0.17
C VAL A 42 8.89 -4.83 0.61
N ARG A 43 9.39 -3.60 0.78
CA ARG A 43 10.58 -3.33 1.60
C ARG A 43 10.34 -3.66 3.08
N TYR A 44 9.19 -3.30 3.63
CA TYR A 44 8.79 -3.64 5.00
C TYR A 44 8.75 -5.16 5.21
N PHE A 45 8.07 -5.92 4.33
CA PHE A 45 8.00 -7.38 4.46
C PHE A 45 9.35 -8.09 4.27
N LYS A 46 10.32 -7.44 3.62
CA LYS A 46 11.70 -7.91 3.53
C LYS A 46 12.56 -7.55 4.76
N GLY A 47 12.02 -6.80 5.73
CA GLY A 47 12.75 -6.33 6.91
C GLY A 47 13.73 -5.19 6.61
N LEU A 48 13.52 -4.45 5.51
CA LEU A 48 14.42 -3.39 5.02
C LEU A 48 13.84 -1.97 5.21
N GLY A 49 12.73 -1.84 5.93
CA GLY A 49 12.04 -0.56 6.14
C GLY A 49 11.11 -0.60 7.35
N ASP A 50 10.62 0.57 7.72
CA ASP A 50 9.72 0.76 8.86
C ASP A 50 8.31 0.25 8.59
N ALA A 51 7.53 0.13 9.66
CA ALA A 51 6.12 -0.24 9.58
C ALA A 51 5.32 0.79 8.76
N PRO A 52 4.34 0.34 7.95
CA PRO A 52 3.55 1.23 7.11
C PRO A 52 2.70 2.19 7.94
N PHE A 53 2.44 3.36 7.35
CA PHE A 53 1.56 4.36 7.92
C PHE A 53 0.12 3.87 7.89
N ARG A 54 -0.68 4.38 8.82
CA ARG A 54 -2.05 3.90 9.04
C ARG A 54 -3.03 4.59 8.10
N GLY A 55 -2.78 4.56 6.79
CA GLY A 55 -3.67 5.09 5.76
C GLY A 55 -4.19 6.50 6.02
N ASP A 56 -3.35 7.33 6.63
CA ASP A 56 -3.64 8.70 7.02
C ASP A 56 -2.58 9.61 6.37
N CYS A 57 -3.05 10.70 5.78
CA CYS A 57 -2.20 11.78 5.29
C CYS A 57 -1.46 12.43 6.46
N ARG A 58 -0.12 12.45 6.41
CA ARG A 58 0.71 13.00 7.48
C ARG A 58 1.22 14.40 7.18
#